data_AF-A0A812MVS2-F1
#
_entry.id   AF-A0A812MVS2-F1
#
_cell.length_a   1.000
_cell.length_b   1.000
_cell.length_c   1.000
_cell.angle_alpha   90.00
_cell.angle_beta   90.00
_cell.angle_gamma   90.00
#
_symmetry.space_group_name_H-M   'P 1'
#
loop_
_entity.id
_entity.type
_entity.pdbx_description
1 polymer ?
#
loop_
_entity_poly.entity_id
_entity_poly.type
_entity_poly.pdbx_seq_one_letter_code
_entity_poly.pdbx_strand_id
1 'polypeptide(L)'
;MAMVDFVRVRRPIHTTMVRKEWTLLRRFLTKQNPLPSHESLDMAMKKSDGRGMSPLMVAVDRAAEVGVLRSLVANGADLDQEDNDGCTALDLSNRKCSEAGTMSSEKHNCHSEIKAFLLKCRSPCLEFGICGLDVTLDKKLLCRVLTPPRAARRVVPVAAFQLAYQGFPWQPEDGYTLGSSLDKRRYTNGATYPAWHEIDDMIAAMPAGTWLSFHLSESEKCPYVSSLLKGEPRAVRLIDMLCGSKYKARHVQININARGVPEKLLMPGREIDEKSAAAQISELARQYPDTNFLIPIFQTDTADSWPFFQKVLQTWHNPSSKSENQRAKNIVPFFDKSGGTGKTPDDVPDIPDDPRNPERGLGRAIGFTGGINASNASSWLSRYYEKVRALGPGIACICDAQTGFRFKRDRKEPIDADSLGKLMQAVYEWGMPEQPQA
;
A
#
# COMPACT_ATOMS: atom_id res chain seq x y z
N MET A 1 -42.94 48.44 -45.19
CA MET A 1 -43.20 47.08 -44.69
C MET A 1 -42.31 46.12 -45.50
N ALA A 2 -41.25 45.47 -45.03
CA ALA A 2 -40.38 45.61 -43.86
C ALA A 2 -39.00 45.03 -44.29
N MET A 3 -37.92 45.64 -43.80
CA MET A 3 -36.53 45.21 -43.99
C MET A 3 -36.27 43.86 -43.30
N VAL A 4 -35.42 43.03 -43.92
CA VAL A 4 -34.90 41.80 -43.33
C VAL A 4 -33.65 42.15 -42.51
N ASP A 5 -33.77 42.11 -41.18
CA ASP A 5 -32.64 42.28 -40.25
C ASP A 5 -31.84 40.97 -40.10
N PHE A 6 -30.57 41.02 -40.47
CA PHE A 6 -29.59 39.98 -40.17
C PHE A 6 -29.24 40.03 -38.68
N VAL A 7 -29.82 39.13 -37.88
CA VAL A 7 -29.38 38.88 -36.49
C VAL A 7 -28.00 38.24 -36.52
N ARG A 8 -26.98 39.06 -36.26
CA ARG A 8 -25.59 38.64 -36.03
C ARG A 8 -25.56 37.81 -34.74
N VAL A 9 -25.55 36.48 -34.88
CA VAL A 9 -25.38 35.53 -33.77
C VAL A 9 -24.07 35.86 -33.04
N ARG A 10 -24.18 36.48 -31.86
CA ARG A 10 -23.03 36.67 -30.95
C ARG A 10 -22.60 35.29 -30.46
N ARG A 11 -21.35 34.93 -30.71
CA ARG A 11 -20.73 33.71 -30.16
C ARG A 11 -20.81 33.73 -28.61
N PRO A 12 -20.97 32.58 -27.93
CA PRO A 12 -21.09 32.55 -26.48
C PRO A 12 -19.78 33.04 -25.82
N ILE A 13 -19.90 34.05 -24.97
CA ILE A 13 -18.82 34.74 -24.26
C ILE A 13 -17.98 33.77 -23.40
N HIS A 14 -18.55 32.61 -23.02
CA HIS A 14 -17.91 31.55 -22.23
C HIS A 14 -16.66 30.93 -22.86
N THR A 15 -16.55 30.86 -24.19
CA THR A 15 -15.39 30.22 -24.85
C THR A 15 -14.14 31.12 -24.91
N THR A 16 -14.33 32.43 -24.83
CA THR A 16 -13.24 33.43 -24.89
C THR A 16 -12.51 33.61 -23.58
N MET A 17 -13.19 33.40 -22.44
CA MET A 17 -12.62 33.56 -21.10
C MET A 17 -11.66 32.40 -20.77
N VAL A 18 -12.06 31.17 -21.12
CA VAL A 18 -11.25 29.94 -20.96
C VAL A 18 -9.91 30.00 -21.70
N ARG A 19 -9.86 30.63 -22.89
CA ARG A 19 -8.60 30.78 -23.64
C ARG A 19 -7.61 31.73 -22.95
N LYS A 20 -8.07 32.82 -22.32
CA LYS A 20 -7.18 33.80 -21.69
C LYS A 20 -6.53 33.24 -20.43
N GLU A 21 -7.30 32.56 -19.58
CA GLU A 21 -6.83 31.91 -18.35
C GLU A 21 -5.81 30.80 -18.65
N TRP A 22 -6.10 29.94 -19.64
CA TRP A 22 -5.15 28.93 -20.11
C TRP A 22 -3.89 29.50 -20.76
N THR A 23 -4.00 30.68 -21.40
CA THR A 23 -2.85 31.36 -21.99
C THR A 23 -1.93 31.94 -20.90
N LEU A 24 -2.51 32.49 -19.82
CA LEU A 24 -1.77 32.96 -18.64
C LEU A 24 -1.05 31.79 -17.94
N LEU A 25 -1.77 30.69 -17.71
CA LEU A 25 -1.22 29.48 -17.12
C LEU A 25 -0.12 28.86 -18.01
N ARG A 26 -0.31 28.78 -19.35
CA ARG A 26 0.76 28.34 -20.27
C ARG A 26 2.00 29.22 -20.22
N ARG A 27 1.84 30.54 -20.03
CA ARG A 27 2.97 31.48 -19.86
C ARG A 27 3.71 31.25 -18.54
N PHE A 28 2.99 30.96 -17.45
CA PHE A 28 3.57 30.55 -16.17
C PHE A 28 4.35 29.22 -16.30
N LEU A 29 3.80 28.24 -17.02
CA LEU A 29 4.44 26.94 -17.26
C LEU A 29 5.62 26.98 -18.26
N THR A 30 5.93 28.12 -18.87
CA THR A 30 6.99 28.25 -19.90
C THR A 30 8.03 29.32 -19.61
N LYS A 31 7.77 30.24 -18.68
CA LYS A 31 8.70 31.27 -18.22
C LYS A 31 8.47 31.49 -16.72
N GLN A 32 9.53 31.70 -15.94
CA GLN A 32 9.52 32.00 -14.48
C GLN A 32 8.80 33.33 -14.16
N ASN A 33 7.53 33.44 -14.54
CA ASN A 33 6.67 34.59 -14.30
C ASN A 33 5.91 34.40 -12.98
N PRO A 34 5.48 35.49 -12.33
CA PRO A 34 4.69 35.41 -11.12
C PRO A 34 3.33 34.73 -11.37
N LEU A 35 2.86 34.01 -10.34
CA LEU A 35 1.55 33.34 -10.30
C LEU A 35 0.41 34.35 -10.58
N PRO A 36 -0.64 33.97 -11.35
CA PRO A 36 -1.85 34.80 -11.52
C PRO A 36 -2.58 35.08 -10.20
N SER A 37 -3.62 35.93 -10.21
CA SER A 37 -4.44 36.21 -9.02
C SER A 37 -5.25 34.98 -8.56
N HIS A 38 -5.57 34.93 -7.26
CA HIS A 38 -6.14 33.77 -6.56
C HIS A 38 -7.45 33.23 -7.16
N GLU A 39 -8.38 34.10 -7.57
CA GLU A 39 -9.66 33.69 -8.21
C GLU A 39 -9.47 33.12 -9.63
N SER A 40 -8.53 33.68 -10.40
CA SER A 40 -8.24 33.21 -11.77
C SER A 40 -7.44 31.90 -11.78
N LEU A 41 -6.69 31.63 -10.71
CA LEU A 41 -5.93 30.39 -10.50
C LEU A 41 -6.85 29.21 -10.20
N ASP A 42 -7.76 29.34 -9.23
CA ASP A 42 -8.58 28.22 -8.76
C ASP A 42 -9.46 27.63 -9.87
N MET A 43 -9.99 28.50 -10.74
CA MET A 43 -10.80 28.09 -11.89
C MET A 43 -9.97 27.53 -13.06
N ALA A 44 -8.73 28.01 -13.26
CA ALA A 44 -7.84 27.47 -14.28
C ALA A 44 -7.25 26.11 -13.87
N MET A 45 -7.05 25.88 -12.57
CA MET A 45 -6.45 24.67 -12.02
C MET A 45 -7.32 23.40 -12.15
N LYS A 46 -8.65 23.57 -12.16
CA LYS A 46 -9.63 22.47 -12.32
C LYS A 46 -10.02 22.19 -13.78
N LYS A 47 -9.65 23.07 -14.72
CA LYS A 47 -10.00 22.91 -16.14
C LYS A 47 -8.90 22.15 -16.87
N SER A 48 -9.27 21.41 -17.90
CA SER A 48 -8.36 20.72 -18.83
C SER A 48 -8.20 21.48 -20.15
N ASP A 49 -7.10 21.22 -20.87
CA ASP A 49 -6.89 21.73 -22.22
C ASP A 49 -7.70 20.93 -23.26
N GLY A 50 -7.55 21.24 -24.55
CA GLY A 50 -8.29 20.53 -25.61
C GLY A 50 -7.99 19.03 -25.74
N ARG A 51 -6.94 18.53 -25.08
CA ARG A 51 -6.59 17.10 -24.99
C ARG A 51 -7.04 16.47 -23.65
N GLY A 52 -7.77 17.21 -22.83
CA GLY A 52 -8.11 16.77 -21.47
C GLY A 52 -6.98 16.98 -20.46
N MET A 53 -5.82 17.53 -20.86
CA MET A 53 -4.68 17.62 -19.95
C MET A 53 -4.90 18.70 -18.89
N SER A 54 -4.69 18.33 -17.61
CA SER A 54 -4.68 19.29 -16.51
C SER A 54 -3.43 20.17 -16.52
N PRO A 55 -3.43 21.31 -15.81
CA PRO A 55 -2.25 22.15 -15.62
C PRO A 55 -1.03 21.38 -15.10
N LEU A 56 -1.26 20.42 -14.20
CA LEU A 56 -0.23 19.56 -13.67
C LEU A 56 0.32 18.62 -14.75
N MET A 57 -0.52 18.01 -15.58
CA MET A 57 -0.07 17.17 -16.70
C MET A 57 0.73 17.95 -17.73
N VAL A 58 0.33 19.19 -18.03
CA VAL A 58 1.08 20.05 -18.95
C VAL A 58 2.46 20.39 -18.36
N ALA A 59 2.56 20.60 -17.04
CA ALA A 59 3.85 20.77 -16.36
C ALA A 59 4.74 19.52 -16.50
N VAL A 60 4.16 18.31 -16.36
CA VAL A 60 4.87 17.05 -16.56
C VAL A 60 5.34 16.88 -18.00
N ASP A 61 4.46 17.04 -18.98
CA ASP A 61 4.77 16.87 -20.41
C ASP A 61 5.87 17.82 -20.88
N ARG A 62 5.98 18.99 -20.25
CA ARG A 62 7.02 20.00 -20.55
C ARG A 62 8.30 19.86 -19.73
N ALA A 63 8.39 18.86 -18.85
CA ALA A 63 9.51 18.73 -17.90
C ALA A 63 9.74 20.01 -17.07
N ALA A 64 8.66 20.64 -16.60
CA ALA A 64 8.76 21.83 -15.76
C ALA A 64 9.50 21.53 -14.44
N GLU A 65 10.17 22.53 -13.88
CA GLU A 65 10.85 22.39 -12.59
C GLU A 65 9.88 21.93 -11.50
N VAL A 66 10.37 21.08 -10.58
CA VAL A 66 9.57 20.54 -9.47
C VAL A 66 8.94 21.67 -8.62
N GLY A 67 9.56 22.85 -8.55
CA GLY A 67 8.98 24.03 -7.90
C GLY A 67 7.61 24.44 -8.48
N VAL A 68 7.44 24.37 -9.79
CA VAL A 68 6.18 24.65 -10.49
C VAL A 68 5.12 23.62 -10.11
N LEU A 69 5.48 22.33 -10.14
CA LEU A 69 4.57 21.26 -9.75
C LEU A 69 4.17 21.37 -8.27
N ARG A 70 5.12 21.76 -7.40
CA ARG A 70 4.87 22.00 -5.98
C ARG A 70 3.86 23.12 -5.77
N SER A 71 3.99 24.23 -6.49
CA SER A 71 3.01 25.32 -6.45
C SER A 71 1.64 24.87 -6.95
N LEU A 72 1.57 24.09 -8.04
CA LEU A 72 0.30 23.57 -8.54
C LEU A 72 -0.37 22.64 -7.51
N VAL A 73 0.35 21.69 -6.93
CA VAL A 73 -0.21 20.80 -5.90
C VAL A 73 -0.63 21.56 -4.65
N ALA A 74 0.18 22.53 -4.19
CA ALA A 74 -0.13 23.34 -3.01
C ALA A 74 -1.40 24.20 -3.18
N ASN A 75 -1.73 24.56 -4.42
CA ASN A 75 -2.95 25.30 -4.76
C ASN A 75 -4.12 24.38 -5.16
N GLY A 76 -4.04 23.07 -4.88
CA GLY A 76 -5.14 22.13 -5.07
C GLY A 76 -5.25 21.52 -6.47
N ALA A 77 -4.16 21.45 -7.25
CA ALA A 77 -4.17 20.70 -8.49
C ALA A 77 -4.49 19.22 -8.23
N ASP A 78 -5.45 18.69 -8.98
CA ASP A 78 -5.83 17.29 -8.90
C ASP A 78 -4.73 16.40 -9.51
N LEU A 79 -4.10 15.59 -8.66
CA LEU A 79 -3.04 14.64 -9.01
C LEU A 79 -3.57 13.47 -9.85
N ASP A 80 -4.86 13.17 -9.72
CA ASP A 80 -5.51 11.98 -10.26
C ASP A 80 -6.46 12.29 -11.43
N GLN A 81 -6.57 13.57 -11.83
CA GLN A 81 -7.28 13.96 -13.05
C GLN A 81 -6.76 13.14 -14.25
N GLU A 82 -7.64 12.81 -15.18
CA GLU A 82 -7.33 12.08 -16.40
C GLU A 82 -7.42 13.01 -17.63
N ASP A 83 -6.51 12.82 -18.58
CA ASP A 83 -6.66 13.39 -19.93
C ASP A 83 -7.64 12.56 -20.77
N ASN A 84 -7.85 12.96 -22.03
CA ASN A 84 -8.78 12.25 -22.91
C ASN A 84 -8.34 10.81 -23.24
N ASP A 85 -7.07 10.46 -22.98
CA ASP A 85 -6.51 9.13 -23.14
C ASP A 85 -6.54 8.33 -21.81
N GLY A 86 -7.16 8.88 -20.76
CA GLY A 86 -7.26 8.25 -19.43
C GLY A 86 -5.98 8.34 -18.59
N CYS A 87 -5.00 9.14 -19.01
CA CYS A 87 -3.68 9.20 -18.37
C CYS A 87 -3.61 10.29 -17.31
N THR A 88 -2.95 9.99 -16.18
CA THR A 88 -2.62 10.98 -15.14
C THR A 88 -1.31 11.71 -15.42
N ALA A 89 -1.03 12.74 -14.60
CA ALA A 89 0.28 13.35 -14.49
C ALA A 89 1.39 12.30 -14.19
N LEU A 90 1.12 11.30 -13.35
CA LEU A 90 2.09 10.24 -13.04
C LEU A 90 2.29 9.28 -14.22
N ASP A 91 1.21 8.88 -14.90
CA ASP A 91 1.28 8.01 -16.08
C ASP A 91 2.08 8.68 -17.21
N LEU A 92 1.83 9.98 -17.43
CA LEU A 92 2.64 10.80 -18.33
C LEU A 92 4.11 10.80 -17.92
N SER A 93 4.43 11.00 -16.64
CA SER A 93 5.83 10.98 -16.17
C SER A 93 6.49 9.61 -16.39
N ASN A 94 5.76 8.51 -16.18
CA ASN A 94 6.25 7.16 -16.42
C ASN A 94 6.55 6.93 -17.91
N ARG A 95 5.64 7.33 -18.80
CA ARG A 95 5.86 7.25 -20.26
C ARG A 95 7.11 8.01 -20.69
N LYS A 96 7.27 9.25 -20.21
CA LYS A 96 8.45 10.09 -20.52
C LYS A 96 9.75 9.50 -19.96
N CYS A 97 9.74 8.90 -18.78
CA CYS A 97 10.89 8.18 -18.24
C CYS A 97 11.23 6.92 -19.03
N SER A 98 10.24 6.21 -19.60
CA SER A 98 10.47 4.99 -20.41
C SER A 98 10.93 5.26 -21.84
N GLU A 99 10.63 6.44 -22.41
CA GLU A 99 11.08 6.88 -23.75
C GLU A 99 12.56 7.34 -23.78
N ALA A 100 13.34 7.01 -22.74
CA ALA A 100 14.70 7.50 -22.48
C ALA A 100 15.76 7.15 -23.53
N GLY A 101 15.46 6.30 -24.52
CA GLY A 101 16.40 5.95 -25.59
C GLY A 101 16.77 7.13 -26.52
N THR A 102 15.99 8.22 -26.53
CA THR A 102 16.15 9.32 -27.50
C THR A 102 16.26 10.72 -26.88
N MET A 103 16.41 10.85 -25.56
CA MET A 103 16.36 12.15 -24.86
C MET A 103 17.70 12.58 -24.25
N SER A 104 17.93 13.90 -24.13
CA SER A 104 19.08 14.49 -23.43
C SER A 104 19.07 14.12 -21.94
N SER A 105 20.25 13.92 -21.35
CA SER A 105 20.45 13.59 -19.92
C SER A 105 19.73 14.54 -18.96
N GLU A 106 19.73 15.84 -19.24
CA GLU A 106 19.07 16.87 -18.41
C GLU A 106 17.56 16.67 -18.32
N LYS A 107 16.87 16.52 -19.46
CA LYS A 107 15.42 16.27 -19.46
C LYS A 107 15.06 14.93 -18.82
N HIS A 108 15.89 13.91 -18.98
CA HIS A 108 15.68 12.61 -18.31
C HIS A 108 15.75 12.76 -16.78
N ASN A 109 16.71 13.56 -16.28
CA ASN A 109 16.81 13.89 -14.87
C ASN A 109 15.56 14.65 -14.37
N CYS A 110 15.11 15.67 -15.11
CA CYS A 110 13.90 16.44 -14.75
C CYS A 110 12.64 15.56 -14.68
N HIS A 111 12.41 14.65 -15.63
CA HIS A 111 11.27 13.73 -15.58
C HIS A 111 11.37 12.75 -14.40
N SER A 112 12.58 12.30 -14.06
CA SER A 112 12.81 11.44 -12.89
C SER A 112 12.51 12.16 -11.57
N GLU A 113 12.93 13.42 -11.44
CA GLU A 113 12.60 14.29 -10.29
C GLU A 113 11.10 14.59 -10.20
N ILE A 114 10.45 14.87 -11.33
CA ILE A 114 8.99 15.06 -11.42
C ILE A 114 8.25 13.80 -10.98
N LYS A 115 8.64 12.63 -11.49
CA LYS A 115 8.07 11.34 -11.08
C LYS A 115 8.20 11.14 -9.57
N ALA A 116 9.39 11.36 -9.02
CA ALA A 116 9.64 11.27 -7.58
C ALA A 116 8.77 12.23 -6.77
N PHE A 117 8.58 13.46 -7.26
CA PHE A 117 7.68 14.45 -6.64
C PHE A 117 6.22 14.01 -6.66
N LEU A 118 5.69 13.58 -7.82
CA LEU A 118 4.29 13.15 -7.96
C LEU A 118 3.98 11.93 -7.09
N LEU A 119 4.91 10.98 -6.99
CA LEU A 119 4.81 9.85 -6.07
C LEU A 119 4.71 10.30 -4.60
N LYS A 120 5.41 11.38 -4.23
CA LYS A 120 5.42 11.95 -2.88
C LYS A 120 4.15 12.75 -2.55
N CYS A 121 3.49 13.31 -3.56
CA CYS A 121 2.30 14.15 -3.40
C CYS A 121 0.99 13.38 -3.38
N ARG A 122 0.96 12.14 -3.89
CA ARG A 122 -0.26 11.33 -3.90
C ARG A 122 -0.81 11.10 -2.48
N SER A 123 -2.14 11.13 -2.39
CA SER A 123 -2.85 10.57 -1.22
C SER A 123 -2.34 9.16 -0.95
N PRO A 124 -2.10 8.79 0.32
CA PRO A 124 -1.61 7.46 0.62
C PRO A 124 -2.54 6.41 0.02
N CYS A 125 -1.97 5.46 -0.72
CA CYS A 125 -2.73 4.31 -1.15
C CYS A 125 -3.08 3.46 0.07
N LEU A 126 -4.31 2.95 0.08
CA LEU A 126 -4.69 1.81 0.89
C LEU A 126 -4.11 0.56 0.24
N GLU A 127 -3.11 -0.05 0.86
CA GLU A 127 -2.68 -1.40 0.49
C GLU A 127 -3.62 -2.39 1.22
N PHE A 128 -4.57 -2.99 0.49
CA PHE A 128 -5.63 -3.81 1.08
C PHE A 128 -5.36 -5.31 0.88
N GLY A 129 -4.95 -6.00 1.95
CA GLY A 129 -4.65 -7.42 1.93
C GLY A 129 -5.88 -8.32 2.07
N ILE A 130 -6.02 -9.25 1.13
CA ILE A 130 -6.95 -10.37 1.22
C ILE A 130 -6.20 -11.53 1.88
N CYS A 131 -6.27 -11.63 3.21
CA CYS A 131 -5.42 -12.52 3.99
C CYS A 131 -5.95 -13.96 4.08
N GLY A 132 -5.06 -14.91 3.85
CA GLY A 132 -5.38 -16.33 3.87
C GLY A 132 -6.01 -16.78 2.55
N LEU A 133 -5.51 -16.29 1.42
CA LEU A 133 -5.84 -16.89 0.13
C LEU A 133 -5.45 -18.38 0.13
N ASP A 134 -6.36 -19.22 -0.37
CA ASP A 134 -6.18 -20.66 -0.46
C ASP A 134 -6.88 -21.20 -1.73
N VAL A 135 -6.68 -22.49 -2.00
CA VAL A 135 -7.16 -23.15 -3.23
C VAL A 135 -8.67 -23.31 -3.32
N THR A 136 -9.43 -22.92 -2.30
CA THR A 136 -10.90 -22.92 -2.37
C THR A 136 -11.43 -21.76 -3.21
N LEU A 137 -10.61 -20.75 -3.50
CA LEU A 137 -10.99 -19.61 -4.32
C LEU A 137 -10.79 -19.89 -5.82
N ASP A 138 -11.85 -19.69 -6.59
CA ASP A 138 -11.80 -19.75 -8.06
C ASP A 138 -10.81 -18.73 -8.63
N LYS A 139 -9.99 -19.18 -9.60
CA LYS A 139 -8.93 -18.36 -10.20
C LYS A 139 -9.47 -17.16 -11.01
N LYS A 140 -10.65 -17.28 -11.65
CA LYS A 140 -11.26 -16.14 -12.36
C LYS A 140 -11.73 -15.09 -11.37
N LEU A 141 -12.33 -15.52 -10.26
CA LEU A 141 -12.70 -14.61 -9.19
C LEU A 141 -11.48 -13.94 -8.58
N LEU A 142 -10.42 -14.71 -8.27
CA LEU A 142 -9.14 -14.18 -7.79
C LEU A 142 -8.60 -13.08 -8.70
N CYS A 143 -8.54 -13.33 -10.02
CA CYS A 143 -8.10 -12.34 -10.99
C CYS A 143 -8.98 -11.08 -10.97
N ARG A 144 -10.30 -11.25 -10.88
CA ARG A 144 -11.27 -10.13 -10.84
C ARG A 144 -11.10 -9.27 -9.60
N VAL A 145 -11.02 -9.88 -8.42
CA VAL A 145 -10.91 -9.15 -7.14
C VAL A 145 -9.55 -8.52 -6.90
N LEU A 146 -8.54 -8.91 -7.67
CA LEU A 146 -7.21 -8.28 -7.66
C LEU A 146 -7.04 -7.25 -8.80
N THR A 147 -8.07 -7.03 -9.61
CA THR A 147 -8.08 -6.02 -10.68
C THR A 147 -8.95 -4.84 -10.23
N PRO A 148 -8.35 -3.77 -9.66
CA PRO A 148 -9.12 -2.62 -9.21
C PRO A 148 -9.78 -1.91 -10.41
N PRO A 149 -11.02 -1.40 -10.25
CA PRO A 149 -11.61 -0.48 -11.22
C PRO A 149 -10.70 0.73 -11.44
N ARG A 150 -10.63 1.27 -12.67
CA ARG A 150 -9.79 2.44 -12.98
C ARG A 150 -10.04 3.64 -12.08
N ALA A 151 -11.27 3.81 -11.59
CA ALA A 151 -11.66 4.90 -10.70
C ALA A 151 -11.21 4.70 -9.24
N ALA A 152 -10.94 3.46 -8.79
CA ALA A 152 -10.57 3.12 -7.42
C ALA A 152 -9.05 3.27 -7.18
N ARG A 153 -8.46 4.39 -7.62
CA ARG A 153 -7.00 4.60 -7.70
C ARG A 153 -6.28 4.64 -6.35
N ARG A 154 -7.05 4.78 -5.27
CA ARG A 154 -6.54 4.83 -3.90
C ARG A 154 -6.37 3.44 -3.28
N VAL A 155 -6.87 2.38 -3.91
CA VAL A 155 -6.78 1.02 -3.38
C VAL A 155 -5.85 0.18 -4.23
N VAL A 156 -4.85 -0.40 -3.58
CA VAL A 156 -4.00 -1.42 -4.16
C VAL A 156 -4.33 -2.75 -3.49
N PRO A 157 -4.97 -3.70 -4.20
CA PRO A 157 -5.23 -5.01 -3.62
C PRO A 157 -3.93 -5.79 -3.46
N VAL A 158 -3.78 -6.47 -2.33
CA VAL A 158 -2.61 -7.29 -1.98
C VAL A 158 -3.07 -8.73 -1.77
N ALA A 159 -2.43 -9.67 -2.46
CA ALA A 159 -2.67 -11.09 -2.27
C ALA A 159 -1.85 -11.59 -1.07
N ALA A 160 -2.53 -11.98 0.01
CA ALA A 160 -1.87 -12.32 1.27
C ALA A 160 -1.97 -13.82 1.62
N PHE A 161 -0.81 -14.47 1.75
CA PHE A 161 -0.67 -15.89 2.03
C PHE A 161 -0.18 -16.13 3.46
N GLN A 162 -0.86 -17.02 4.18
CA GLN A 162 -0.45 -17.42 5.52
C GLN A 162 0.52 -18.61 5.46
N LEU A 163 1.68 -18.46 6.08
CA LEU A 163 2.71 -19.48 6.20
C LEU A 163 2.76 -19.95 7.66
N ALA A 164 2.47 -21.22 7.89
CA ALA A 164 2.44 -21.77 9.24
C ALA A 164 2.84 -23.25 9.33
N TYR A 165 2.70 -24.02 8.26
CA TYR A 165 2.84 -25.49 8.34
C TYR A 165 3.37 -26.14 7.06
N GLN A 166 3.59 -25.35 6.00
CA GLN A 166 3.92 -25.85 4.67
C GLN A 166 5.31 -26.50 4.55
N GLY A 167 6.17 -26.32 5.56
CA GLY A 167 7.62 -26.45 5.40
C GLY A 167 8.18 -25.40 4.45
N PHE A 168 9.41 -25.59 4.01
CA PHE A 168 10.08 -24.62 3.15
C PHE A 168 9.79 -24.94 1.68
N PRO A 169 9.86 -23.96 0.75
CA PRO A 169 9.65 -24.22 -0.68
C PRO A 169 10.53 -25.35 -1.25
N TRP A 170 11.75 -25.49 -0.72
CA TRP A 170 12.73 -26.51 -1.10
C TRP A 170 12.67 -27.79 -0.26
N GLN A 171 11.89 -27.78 0.83
CA GLN A 171 11.66 -28.94 1.68
C GLN A 171 10.25 -28.82 2.29
N PRO A 172 9.20 -29.11 1.50
CA PRO A 172 7.83 -29.06 1.99
C PRO A 172 7.61 -30.11 3.08
N GLU A 173 6.69 -29.82 4.00
CA GLU A 173 6.24 -30.81 4.98
C GLU A 173 5.38 -31.91 4.34
N ASP A 174 5.23 -33.03 5.05
CA ASP A 174 4.31 -34.09 4.64
C ASP A 174 2.89 -33.55 4.50
N GLY A 175 2.22 -33.89 3.40
CA GLY A 175 0.90 -33.35 3.04
C GLY A 175 0.94 -32.02 2.28
N TYR A 176 2.12 -31.41 2.10
CA TYR A 176 2.33 -30.18 1.32
C TYR A 176 3.05 -30.39 -0.02
N THR A 177 3.27 -31.65 -0.36
CA THR A 177 3.84 -32.07 -1.64
C THR A 177 2.78 -32.15 -2.73
N LEU A 178 3.22 -32.08 -4.00
CA LEU A 178 2.33 -32.18 -5.15
C LEU A 178 1.52 -33.50 -5.11
N GLY A 179 0.20 -33.40 -5.29
CA GLY A 179 -0.72 -34.54 -5.24
C GLY A 179 -1.23 -34.91 -3.84
N SER A 180 -0.82 -34.20 -2.79
CA SER A 180 -1.36 -34.40 -1.44
C SER A 180 -2.81 -33.93 -1.31
N SER A 181 -3.64 -34.71 -0.61
CA SER A 181 -5.05 -34.36 -0.35
C SER A 181 -5.18 -33.13 0.58
N LEU A 182 -6.15 -32.28 0.27
CA LEU A 182 -6.56 -31.15 1.12
C LEU A 182 -7.16 -31.58 2.46
N ASP A 183 -7.83 -32.74 2.51
CA ASP A 183 -8.55 -33.20 3.71
C ASP A 183 -7.61 -33.44 4.89
N LYS A 184 -6.33 -33.72 4.62
CA LYS A 184 -5.28 -33.95 5.62
C LYS A 184 -4.59 -32.67 6.09
N ARG A 185 -4.90 -31.51 5.50
CA ARG A 185 -4.26 -30.20 5.79
C ARG A 185 -5.11 -29.28 6.67
N ARG A 186 -6.21 -29.79 7.23
CA ARG A 186 -7.03 -29.04 8.18
C ARG A 186 -6.36 -29.04 9.57
N TYR A 187 -5.99 -27.86 10.05
CA TYR A 187 -5.23 -27.71 11.29
C TYR A 187 -6.08 -27.77 12.56
N THR A 188 -5.41 -27.79 13.72
CA THR A 188 -6.07 -27.67 15.04
C THR A 188 -6.85 -26.36 15.17
N ASN A 189 -6.41 -25.31 14.47
CA ASN A 189 -7.15 -24.05 14.35
C ASN A 189 -8.27 -24.11 13.31
N GLY A 190 -8.47 -25.24 12.63
CA GLY A 190 -9.48 -25.55 11.61
C GLY A 190 -9.25 -24.94 10.23
N ALA A 191 -8.21 -24.12 10.04
CA ALA A 191 -7.89 -23.52 8.75
C ALA A 191 -7.17 -24.52 7.82
N THR A 192 -7.17 -24.24 6.52
CA THR A 192 -6.35 -24.94 5.52
C THR A 192 -5.48 -23.89 4.83
N TYR A 193 -4.17 -24.15 4.73
CA TYR A 193 -3.23 -23.24 4.08
C TYR A 193 -2.70 -23.86 2.78
N PRO A 194 -2.52 -23.06 1.72
CA PRO A 194 -2.02 -23.57 0.45
C PRO A 194 -0.57 -24.03 0.58
N ALA A 195 -0.21 -25.04 -0.21
CA ALA A 195 1.15 -25.48 -0.42
C ALA A 195 1.92 -24.55 -1.36
N TRP A 196 3.24 -24.66 -1.37
CA TRP A 196 4.08 -23.77 -2.18
C TRP A 196 3.79 -23.84 -3.69
N HIS A 197 3.52 -25.04 -4.22
CA HIS A 197 3.13 -25.19 -5.63
C HIS A 197 1.74 -24.60 -5.91
N GLU A 198 0.81 -24.66 -4.95
CA GLU A 198 -0.50 -24.02 -5.07
C GLU A 198 -0.40 -22.49 -4.99
N ILE A 199 0.50 -21.96 -4.15
CA ILE A 199 0.82 -20.53 -4.11
C ILE A 199 1.38 -20.09 -5.47
N ASP A 200 2.35 -20.83 -6.03
CA ASP A 200 2.92 -20.57 -7.37
C ASP A 200 1.80 -20.58 -8.44
N ASP A 201 0.89 -21.57 -8.40
CA ASP A 201 -0.24 -21.71 -9.32
C ASP A 201 -1.29 -20.59 -9.19
N MET A 202 -1.49 -20.07 -7.98
CA MET A 202 -2.38 -18.94 -7.71
C MET A 202 -1.75 -17.65 -8.25
N ILE A 203 -0.48 -17.40 -7.94
CA ILE A 203 0.27 -16.22 -8.42
C ILE A 203 0.28 -16.18 -9.96
N ALA A 204 0.48 -17.32 -10.62
CA ALA A 204 0.45 -17.42 -12.08
C ALA A 204 -0.91 -17.03 -12.70
N ALA A 205 -2.00 -17.10 -11.93
CA ALA A 205 -3.33 -16.72 -12.36
C ALA A 205 -3.74 -15.28 -11.99
N MET A 206 -2.91 -14.56 -11.21
CA MET A 206 -3.17 -13.18 -10.81
C MET A 206 -2.80 -12.19 -11.92
N PRO A 207 -3.35 -10.96 -11.89
CA PRO A 207 -2.88 -9.88 -12.73
C PRO A 207 -1.37 -9.65 -12.55
N ALA A 208 -0.68 -9.32 -13.65
CA ALA A 208 0.75 -9.04 -13.60
C ALA A 208 1.04 -7.86 -12.66
N GLY A 209 2.03 -8.02 -11.77
CA GLY A 209 2.41 -6.98 -10.82
C GLY A 209 1.55 -6.90 -9.55
N THR A 210 0.62 -7.84 -9.31
CA THR A 210 -0.07 -7.95 -8.03
C THR A 210 0.93 -8.00 -6.87
N TRP A 211 0.68 -7.19 -5.85
CA TRP A 211 1.50 -7.16 -4.65
C TRP A 211 1.23 -8.39 -3.78
N LEU A 212 2.30 -9.00 -3.28
CA LEU A 212 2.23 -10.20 -2.45
C LEU A 212 2.56 -9.87 -1.00
N SER A 213 1.79 -10.45 -0.09
CA SER A 213 2.07 -10.45 1.34
C SER A 213 2.25 -11.88 1.84
N PHE A 214 3.29 -12.12 2.64
CA PHE A 214 3.52 -13.41 3.29
C PHE A 214 3.52 -13.26 4.81
N HIS A 215 2.63 -14.00 5.46
CA HIS A 215 2.39 -13.90 6.88
C HIS A 215 3.01 -15.09 7.57
N LEU A 216 4.19 -14.90 8.15
CA LEU A 216 4.91 -15.93 8.90
C LEU A 216 4.20 -16.13 10.22
N SER A 217 3.87 -17.37 10.54
CA SER A 217 3.32 -17.80 11.82
C SER A 217 4.18 -18.89 12.43
N GLU A 218 3.76 -19.37 13.60
CA GLU A 218 4.47 -20.38 14.35
C GLU A 218 3.66 -21.68 14.37
N SER A 219 4.34 -22.80 14.14
CA SER A 219 3.85 -24.12 14.50
C SER A 219 5.00 -25.00 15.01
N GLU A 220 4.66 -26.13 15.60
CA GLU A 220 5.63 -27.10 16.11
C GLU A 220 6.59 -27.59 15.01
N LYS A 221 6.06 -27.86 13.81
CA LYS A 221 6.87 -28.35 12.67
C LYS A 221 7.51 -27.23 11.86
N CYS A 222 6.90 -26.05 11.85
CA CYS A 222 7.39 -24.91 11.08
C CYS A 222 7.50 -23.69 11.99
N PRO A 223 8.59 -23.59 12.78
CA PRO A 223 8.81 -22.48 13.70
C PRO A 223 9.32 -21.22 12.96
N TYR A 224 8.62 -20.76 11.91
CA TYR A 224 9.12 -19.70 11.03
C TYR A 224 9.48 -18.43 11.80
N VAL A 225 8.68 -18.05 12.79
CA VAL A 225 8.86 -16.79 13.51
C VAL A 225 10.03 -16.91 14.46
N SER A 226 10.03 -17.88 15.38
CA SER A 226 11.13 -17.97 16.35
C SER A 226 12.47 -18.35 15.70
N SER A 227 12.48 -19.19 14.66
CA SER A 227 13.70 -19.48 13.89
C SER A 227 14.22 -18.22 13.17
N LEU A 228 13.33 -17.42 12.58
CA LEU A 228 13.73 -16.16 11.95
C LEU A 228 14.32 -15.21 12.99
N LEU A 229 13.67 -15.01 14.13
CA LEU A 229 14.13 -14.10 15.18
C LEU A 229 15.48 -14.52 15.79
N LYS A 230 15.83 -15.81 15.75
CA LYS A 230 17.15 -16.32 16.17
C LYS A 230 18.21 -16.24 15.06
N GLY A 231 17.85 -15.80 13.85
CA GLY A 231 18.75 -15.76 12.70
C GLY A 231 19.08 -17.16 12.15
N GLU A 232 18.20 -18.14 12.31
CA GLU A 232 18.47 -19.50 11.82
C GLU A 232 18.55 -19.51 10.28
N PRO A 233 19.59 -20.13 9.67
CA PRO A 233 19.86 -19.99 8.24
C PRO A 233 18.70 -20.36 7.31
N ARG A 234 17.90 -21.36 7.69
CA ARG A 234 16.75 -21.80 6.88
C ARG A 234 15.64 -20.76 6.83
N ALA A 235 15.37 -20.08 7.94
CA ALA A 235 14.35 -19.03 8.02
C ALA A 235 14.83 -17.75 7.32
N VAL A 236 16.11 -17.40 7.45
CA VAL A 236 16.70 -16.28 6.70
C VAL A 236 16.64 -16.55 5.19
N ARG A 237 17.02 -17.76 4.74
CA ARG A 237 16.90 -18.16 3.33
C ARG A 237 15.46 -18.10 2.83
N LEU A 238 14.48 -18.36 3.69
CA LEU A 238 13.07 -18.23 3.33
C LEU A 238 12.76 -16.75 3.03
N ILE A 239 13.17 -15.83 3.90
CA ILE A 239 13.02 -14.39 3.65
C ILE A 239 13.72 -13.97 2.35
N ASP A 240 14.94 -14.46 2.10
CA ASP A 240 15.64 -14.16 0.84
C ASP A 240 14.84 -14.60 -0.39
N MET A 241 14.15 -15.74 -0.33
CA MET A 241 13.28 -16.18 -1.42
C MET A 241 12.00 -15.34 -1.54
N LEU A 242 11.39 -14.98 -0.41
CA LEU A 242 10.17 -14.17 -0.36
C LEU A 242 10.43 -12.76 -0.90
N CYS A 243 11.48 -12.08 -0.42
CA CYS A 243 11.81 -10.72 -0.81
C CYS A 243 12.58 -10.65 -2.14
N GLY A 244 13.33 -11.70 -2.47
CA GLY A 244 14.19 -11.76 -3.65
C GLY A 244 13.44 -12.00 -4.96
N SER A 245 14.17 -12.47 -5.97
CA SER A 245 13.68 -12.52 -7.36
C SER A 245 12.47 -13.42 -7.60
N LYS A 246 12.24 -14.43 -6.74
CA LYS A 246 11.13 -15.38 -6.92
C LYS A 246 9.78 -14.71 -6.67
N TYR A 247 9.55 -14.19 -5.48
CA TYR A 247 8.23 -13.67 -5.09
C TYR A 247 8.17 -12.14 -5.01
N LYS A 248 9.29 -11.45 -4.79
CA LYS A 248 9.35 -9.98 -4.66
C LYS A 248 8.27 -9.44 -3.72
N ALA A 249 8.18 -10.04 -2.53
CA ALA A 249 7.16 -9.75 -1.54
C ALA A 249 7.09 -8.23 -1.26
N ARG A 250 5.89 -7.68 -1.39
CA ARG A 250 5.61 -6.30 -0.96
C ARG A 250 5.59 -6.24 0.56
N HIS A 251 4.97 -7.23 1.19
CA HIS A 251 4.83 -7.34 2.64
C HIS A 251 5.36 -8.68 3.15
N VAL A 252 6.03 -8.63 4.30
CA VAL A 252 6.35 -9.79 5.12
C VAL A 252 5.87 -9.49 6.53
N GLN A 253 4.78 -10.15 6.93
CA GLN A 253 4.28 -10.02 8.30
C GLN A 253 4.91 -11.08 9.20
N ILE A 254 5.59 -10.64 10.27
CA ILE A 254 6.23 -11.51 11.24
C ILE A 254 5.29 -11.62 12.45
N ASN A 255 4.47 -12.67 12.53
CA ASN A 255 3.46 -12.81 13.59
C ASN A 255 4.09 -13.18 14.93
N ILE A 256 4.69 -12.20 15.60
CA ILE A 256 5.29 -12.35 16.93
C ILE A 256 4.28 -12.73 18.02
N ASN A 257 2.97 -12.52 17.78
CA ASN A 257 1.88 -12.96 18.63
C ASN A 257 1.42 -14.41 18.36
N ALA A 258 2.03 -15.12 17.41
CA ALA A 258 1.65 -16.50 17.10
C ALA A 258 1.91 -17.42 18.30
N ARG A 259 0.98 -18.36 18.55
CA ARG A 259 1.10 -19.33 19.63
C ARG A 259 2.35 -20.18 19.43
N GLY A 260 3.24 -20.18 20.43
CA GLY A 260 4.49 -20.93 20.40
C GLY A 260 5.74 -20.07 20.27
N VAL A 261 5.60 -18.79 19.89
CA VAL A 261 6.71 -17.84 19.89
C VAL A 261 7.17 -17.60 21.34
N PRO A 262 8.44 -17.87 21.71
CA PRO A 262 8.90 -17.67 23.07
C PRO A 262 8.94 -16.19 23.46
N GLU A 263 8.23 -15.81 24.53
CA GLU A 263 8.16 -14.43 25.02
C GLU A 263 9.54 -13.81 25.29
N LYS A 264 10.51 -14.62 25.74
CA LYS A 264 11.90 -14.20 25.96
C LYS A 264 12.60 -13.61 24.73
N LEU A 265 12.13 -13.92 23.51
CA LEU A 265 12.65 -13.32 22.28
C LEU A 265 12.12 -11.89 22.08
N LEU A 266 10.98 -11.58 22.67
CA LEU A 266 10.28 -10.30 22.55
C LEU A 266 10.58 -9.37 23.74
N MET A 267 10.98 -9.93 24.89
CA MET A 267 11.38 -9.15 26.05
C MET A 267 12.72 -8.45 25.80
N PRO A 268 12.78 -7.11 25.81
CA PRO A 268 14.04 -6.41 25.70
C PRO A 268 14.93 -6.70 26.92
N GLY A 269 15.99 -7.49 26.75
CA GLY A 269 17.05 -7.63 27.74
C GLY A 269 17.78 -6.30 27.97
N ARG A 270 18.43 -6.16 29.14
CA ARG A 270 19.15 -4.92 29.53
C ARG A 270 20.40 -4.62 28.69
N GLU A 271 20.82 -5.52 27.81
CA GLU A 271 21.99 -5.32 26.94
C GLU A 271 21.59 -5.48 25.46
N ILE A 272 22.13 -4.58 24.64
CA ILE A 272 22.05 -4.65 23.18
C ILE A 272 22.97 -5.80 22.76
N ASP A 273 22.45 -7.02 22.73
CA ASP A 273 23.12 -8.08 22.00
C ASP A 273 22.92 -7.79 20.50
N GLU A 274 24.02 -7.65 19.76
CA GLU A 274 24.03 -7.54 18.30
C GLU A 274 23.33 -8.72 17.62
N LYS A 275 23.11 -9.83 18.35
CA LYS A 275 22.34 -11.01 17.93
C LYS A 275 20.92 -11.10 18.50
N SER A 276 20.34 -9.99 18.95
CA SER A 276 18.96 -9.96 19.45
C SER A 276 17.91 -10.10 18.32
N ALA A 277 16.72 -10.60 18.67
CA ALA A 277 15.57 -10.69 17.75
C ALA A 277 15.22 -9.35 17.08
N ALA A 278 15.41 -8.25 17.82
CA ALA A 278 15.20 -6.90 17.30
C ALA A 278 16.25 -6.51 16.25
N ALA A 279 17.53 -6.86 16.46
CA ALA A 279 18.61 -6.64 15.50
C ALA A 279 18.36 -7.40 14.20
N GLN A 280 17.88 -8.63 14.31
CA GLN A 280 17.58 -9.47 13.15
C GLN A 280 16.49 -8.88 12.24
N ILE A 281 15.40 -8.34 12.80
CA ILE A 281 14.37 -7.65 11.99
C ILE A 281 14.97 -6.41 11.32
N SER A 282 15.77 -5.63 12.03
CA SER A 282 16.40 -4.43 11.49
C SER A 282 17.41 -4.73 10.38
N GLU A 283 18.17 -5.82 10.48
CA GLU A 283 19.06 -6.29 9.41
C GLU A 283 18.27 -6.65 8.15
N LEU A 284 17.21 -7.45 8.28
CA LEU A 284 16.37 -7.85 7.15
C LEU A 284 15.74 -6.63 6.46
N ALA A 285 15.28 -5.66 7.23
CA ALA A 285 14.73 -4.44 6.70
C ALA A 285 15.79 -3.57 5.97
N ARG A 286 17.06 -3.61 6.37
CA ARG A 286 18.17 -2.95 5.64
C ARG A 286 18.49 -3.68 4.34
N GLN A 287 18.48 -5.01 4.38
CA GLN A 287 18.75 -5.86 3.24
C GLN A 287 17.65 -5.77 2.15
N TYR A 288 16.39 -5.57 2.56
CA TYR A 288 15.22 -5.55 1.68
C TYR A 288 14.42 -4.23 1.81
N PRO A 289 14.96 -3.10 1.30
CA PRO A 289 14.35 -1.78 1.48
C PRO A 289 12.99 -1.61 0.78
N ASP A 290 12.69 -2.43 -0.24
CA ASP A 290 11.44 -2.36 -1.01
C ASP A 290 10.29 -3.21 -0.40
N THR A 291 10.61 -4.04 0.59
CA THR A 291 9.66 -4.91 1.29
C THR A 291 9.31 -4.31 2.65
N ASN A 292 8.02 -4.12 2.94
CA ASN A 292 7.58 -3.74 4.28
C ASN A 292 7.52 -4.96 5.20
N PHE A 293 8.23 -4.89 6.32
CA PHE A 293 8.16 -5.85 7.41
C PHE A 293 7.08 -5.40 8.40
N LEU A 294 5.94 -6.09 8.37
CA LEU A 294 4.79 -5.79 9.21
C LEU A 294 4.98 -6.49 10.57
N ILE A 295 5.05 -5.71 11.64
CA ILE A 295 5.25 -6.21 13.01
C ILE A 295 3.96 -5.98 13.80
N PRO A 296 3.23 -7.06 14.17
CA PRO A 296 2.00 -6.94 14.92
C PRO A 296 2.18 -6.20 16.25
N ILE A 297 1.36 -5.19 16.48
CA ILE A 297 1.22 -4.47 17.73
C ILE A 297 -0.05 -4.95 18.41
N PHE A 298 0.13 -5.58 19.56
CA PHE A 298 -0.89 -6.07 20.46
C PHE A 298 -0.60 -5.61 21.89
N GLN A 299 -1.68 -5.32 22.61
CA GLN A 299 -1.67 -5.02 24.04
C GLN A 299 -2.79 -5.84 24.69
N THR A 300 -2.42 -6.61 25.70
CA THR A 300 -3.30 -7.44 26.51
C THR A 300 -3.02 -7.15 27.98
N ASP A 301 -3.83 -7.67 28.89
CA ASP A 301 -3.61 -7.53 30.33
C ASP A 301 -2.25 -8.07 30.81
N THR A 302 -1.64 -8.97 30.02
CA THR A 302 -0.41 -9.70 30.40
C THR A 302 0.79 -9.45 29.48
N ALA A 303 0.59 -8.82 28.32
CA ALA A 303 1.64 -8.64 27.33
C ALA A 303 1.43 -7.37 26.48
N ASP A 304 2.52 -6.67 26.21
CA ASP A 304 2.61 -5.51 25.31
C ASP A 304 3.83 -5.67 24.39
N SER A 305 3.59 -5.54 23.09
CA SER A 305 4.62 -5.67 22.04
C SER A 305 5.23 -4.34 21.62
N TRP A 306 4.67 -3.21 22.05
CA TRP A 306 5.19 -1.89 21.70
C TRP A 306 6.66 -1.68 22.13
N PRO A 307 7.10 -2.10 23.34
CA PRO A 307 8.51 -1.97 23.73
C PRO A 307 9.46 -2.76 22.82
N PHE A 308 9.04 -3.94 22.35
CA PHE A 308 9.81 -4.73 21.39
C PHE A 308 9.93 -4.01 20.04
N PHE A 309 8.82 -3.49 19.52
CA PHE A 309 8.82 -2.70 18.28
C PHE A 309 9.73 -1.47 18.38
N GLN A 310 9.67 -0.75 19.50
CA GLN A 310 10.57 0.36 19.78
C GLN A 310 12.04 -0.07 19.83
N LYS A 311 12.35 -1.27 20.33
CA LYS A 311 13.71 -1.82 20.34
C LYS A 311 14.20 -2.16 18.93
N VAL A 312 13.34 -2.68 18.06
CA VAL A 312 13.65 -2.90 16.63
C VAL A 312 14.11 -1.57 16.01
N LEU A 313 13.30 -0.52 16.17
CA LEU A 313 13.62 0.81 15.65
C LEU A 313 14.91 1.40 16.21
N GLN A 314 15.20 1.22 17.50
CA GLN A 314 16.47 1.65 18.09
C GLN A 314 17.66 0.93 17.46
N THR A 315 17.53 -0.38 17.24
CA THR A 315 18.62 -1.21 16.71
C THR A 315 18.92 -0.89 15.24
N TRP A 316 17.97 -0.31 14.51
CA TRP A 316 18.22 0.27 13.19
C TRP A 316 19.19 1.46 13.26
N HIS A 317 19.07 2.30 14.27
CA HIS A 317 19.94 3.44 14.50
C HIS A 317 21.23 3.00 15.22
N ASN A 318 22.17 2.43 14.49
CA ASN A 318 23.54 2.27 15.00
C ASN A 318 24.31 3.60 14.80
N PRO A 319 24.64 4.34 15.89
CA PRO A 319 25.26 5.67 15.82
C PRO A 319 26.69 5.67 15.25
N SER A 320 27.31 4.50 15.03
CA SER A 320 28.62 4.39 14.39
C SER A 320 28.57 4.43 12.86
N SER A 321 27.38 4.38 12.25
CA SER A 321 27.18 4.57 10.81
C SER A 321 27.02 6.04 10.47
N LYS A 322 27.96 6.62 9.71
CA LYS A 322 27.90 8.00 9.21
C LYS A 322 26.78 8.25 8.17
N SER A 323 25.96 7.26 7.83
CA SER A 323 24.83 7.41 6.90
C SER A 323 23.54 7.74 7.66
N GLU A 324 23.47 8.94 8.23
CA GLU A 324 22.37 9.45 9.06
C GLU A 324 21.00 9.59 8.35
N ASN A 325 20.91 9.32 7.04
CA ASN A 325 19.75 9.72 6.22
C ASN A 325 18.77 8.60 5.80
N GLN A 326 19.00 7.33 6.13
CA GLN A 326 18.04 6.25 5.83
C GLN A 326 17.30 5.82 7.11
N ARG A 327 16.14 6.46 7.36
CA ARG A 327 15.18 6.04 8.38
C ARG A 327 14.58 4.67 7.99
N ALA A 328 14.29 3.80 8.96
CA ALA A 328 13.55 2.56 8.78
C ALA A 328 12.09 2.86 8.35
N LYS A 329 11.86 3.06 7.05
CA LYS A 329 10.51 3.34 6.51
C LYS A 329 9.71 2.07 6.21
N ASN A 330 10.41 0.96 6.07
CA ASN A 330 9.86 -0.35 5.73
C ASN A 330 9.73 -1.28 6.95
N ILE A 331 9.89 -0.77 8.18
CA ILE A 331 9.49 -1.46 9.41
C ILE A 331 8.16 -0.84 9.85
N VAL A 332 7.08 -1.61 9.75
CA VAL A 332 5.71 -1.11 9.85
C VAL A 332 5.04 -1.64 11.11
N PRO A 333 4.56 -0.78 12.02
CA PRO A 333 3.71 -1.24 13.12
C PRO A 333 2.35 -1.65 12.54
N PHE A 334 1.89 -2.84 12.91
CA PHE A 334 0.69 -3.44 12.36
C PHE A 334 -0.31 -3.76 13.49
N PHE A 335 -1.30 -2.89 13.72
CA PHE A 335 -2.18 -3.00 14.88
C PHE A 335 -3.23 -4.10 14.71
N ASP A 336 -3.20 -5.10 15.59
CA ASP A 336 -4.14 -6.23 15.62
C ASP A 336 -4.94 -6.27 16.92
N LYS A 337 -6.16 -5.72 16.89
CA LYS A 337 -7.14 -5.86 18.00
C LYS A 337 -8.05 -7.09 17.84
N SER A 338 -7.95 -7.82 16.74
CA SER A 338 -8.84 -8.95 16.43
C SER A 338 -8.35 -10.28 17.03
N GLY A 339 -7.10 -10.35 17.48
CA GLY A 339 -6.45 -11.56 17.96
C GLY A 339 -6.44 -12.68 16.90
N GLY A 340 -6.48 -12.33 15.61
CA GLY A 340 -6.60 -13.28 14.51
C GLY A 340 -7.93 -14.07 14.45
N THR A 341 -8.92 -13.71 15.28
CA THR A 341 -10.26 -14.32 15.28
C THR A 341 -11.18 -13.72 14.22
N GLY A 342 -10.76 -12.61 13.61
CA GLY A 342 -11.51 -11.95 12.55
C GLY A 342 -12.88 -11.43 12.99
N LYS A 343 -13.05 -11.16 14.29
CA LYS A 343 -14.20 -10.41 14.79
C LYS A 343 -14.17 -8.99 14.21
N THR A 344 -15.37 -8.43 13.97
CA THR A 344 -15.51 -7.00 13.65
C THR A 344 -14.73 -6.22 14.70
N PRO A 345 -13.87 -5.27 14.30
CA PRO A 345 -13.15 -4.48 15.29
C PRO A 345 -14.16 -3.73 16.16
N ASP A 346 -13.93 -3.67 17.47
CA ASP A 346 -14.79 -2.91 18.39
C ASP A 346 -14.39 -1.43 18.40
N ASP A 347 -13.08 -1.16 18.26
CA ASP A 347 -12.52 0.18 18.22
C ASP A 347 -11.28 0.29 17.34
N VAL A 348 -10.99 1.51 16.89
CA VAL A 348 -9.76 1.81 16.17
C VAL A 348 -8.59 1.83 17.15
N PRO A 349 -7.49 1.08 16.91
CA PRO A 349 -6.32 1.12 17.78
C PRO A 349 -5.77 2.55 17.92
N ASP A 350 -5.35 2.91 19.13
CA ASP A 350 -4.54 4.10 19.31
C ASP A 350 -3.11 3.80 18.90
N ILE A 351 -2.50 4.79 18.25
CA ILE A 351 -1.12 4.71 17.79
C ILE A 351 -0.30 5.38 18.90
N PRO A 352 0.50 4.63 19.68
CA PRO A 352 1.22 5.21 20.80
C PRO A 352 2.16 6.32 20.32
N ASP A 353 2.25 7.41 21.09
CA ASP A 353 3.23 8.46 20.83
C ASP A 353 4.65 7.89 20.94
N ASP A 354 5.55 8.32 20.05
CA ASP A 354 6.99 8.02 20.16
C ASP A 354 7.72 9.25 20.73
N PRO A 355 7.92 9.33 22.07
CA PRO A 355 8.50 10.51 22.71
C PRO A 355 9.95 10.78 22.29
N ARG A 356 10.62 9.83 21.63
CA ARG A 356 11.99 9.99 21.12
C ARG A 356 12.04 10.49 19.67
N ASN A 357 10.88 10.65 19.03
CA ASN A 357 10.77 11.20 17.68
C ASN A 357 9.59 12.20 17.60
N PRO A 358 9.76 13.40 18.17
CA PRO A 358 8.68 14.39 18.34
C PRO A 358 8.19 15.01 17.01
N GLU A 359 8.91 14.84 15.90
CA GLU A 359 8.41 15.17 14.57
C GLU A 359 7.45 14.06 14.09
N ARG A 360 6.16 14.21 14.44
CA ARG A 360 5.05 13.39 13.90
C ARG A 360 5.17 13.30 12.37
N GLY A 361 5.69 12.18 11.89
CA GLY A 361 6.03 12.02 10.48
C GLY A 361 7.02 10.89 10.26
N LEU A 362 6.70 9.68 10.73
CA LEU A 362 7.55 8.53 10.51
C LEU A 362 7.76 8.21 9.01
N GLY A 363 6.95 8.78 8.11
CA GLY A 363 7.01 8.52 6.66
C GLY A 363 6.96 7.02 6.31
N ARG A 364 6.59 6.18 7.29
CA ARG A 364 6.48 4.74 7.24
C ARG A 364 5.01 4.40 7.22
N ALA A 365 4.64 3.34 6.53
CA ALA A 365 3.25 2.90 6.54
C ALA A 365 2.79 2.56 7.96
N ILE A 366 1.48 2.61 8.18
CA ILE A 366 0.83 2.09 9.39
C ILE A 366 -0.14 1.01 8.95
N GLY A 367 -0.08 -0.13 9.63
CA GLY A 367 -0.90 -1.30 9.34
C GLY A 367 -2.03 -1.51 10.33
N PHE A 368 -3.14 -2.06 9.86
CA PHE A 368 -4.28 -2.48 10.67
C PHE A 368 -4.80 -3.84 10.18
N THR A 369 -5.34 -4.65 11.09
CA THR A 369 -6.15 -5.82 10.73
C THR A 369 -7.49 -5.78 11.44
N GLY A 370 -8.52 -6.35 10.81
CA GLY A 370 -9.84 -6.43 11.38
C GLY A 370 -10.74 -7.46 10.70
N GLY A 371 -11.85 -7.81 11.35
CA GLY A 371 -12.97 -8.54 10.76
C GLY A 371 -13.76 -7.71 9.74
N ILE A 372 -13.05 -7.10 8.79
CA ILE A 372 -13.65 -6.29 7.73
C ILE A 372 -14.43 -7.21 6.79
N ASN A 373 -15.66 -6.83 6.52
CA ASN A 373 -16.57 -7.47 5.58
C ASN A 373 -17.31 -6.39 4.79
N ALA A 374 -18.07 -6.79 3.77
CA ALA A 374 -18.77 -5.85 2.89
C ALA A 374 -19.62 -4.81 3.65
N SER A 375 -20.30 -5.19 4.74
CA SER A 375 -21.21 -4.29 5.45
C SER A 375 -20.52 -3.23 6.29
N ASN A 376 -19.23 -3.40 6.62
CA ASN A 376 -18.50 -2.49 7.50
C ASN A 376 -17.24 -1.88 6.87
N ALA A 377 -16.86 -2.30 5.66
CA ALA A 377 -15.63 -1.88 4.98
C ALA A 377 -15.49 -0.35 4.90
N SER A 378 -16.48 0.35 4.37
CA SER A 378 -16.41 1.81 4.22
C SER A 378 -16.20 2.52 5.57
N SER A 379 -16.90 2.11 6.62
CA SER A 379 -16.79 2.76 7.93
C SER A 379 -15.41 2.53 8.55
N TRP A 380 -14.92 1.29 8.54
CA TRP A 380 -13.62 0.95 9.13
C TRP A 380 -12.44 1.51 8.35
N LEU A 381 -12.48 1.44 7.03
CA LEU A 381 -11.43 1.99 6.19
C LEU A 381 -11.34 3.51 6.35
N SER A 382 -12.46 4.24 6.41
CA SER A 382 -12.44 5.68 6.71
C SER A 382 -11.78 5.98 8.05
N ARG A 383 -12.16 5.25 9.10
CA ARG A 383 -11.59 5.42 10.44
C ARG A 383 -10.08 5.16 10.50
N TYR A 384 -9.60 4.06 9.88
CA TYR A 384 -8.17 3.78 9.81
C TYR A 384 -7.44 4.84 9.00
N TYR A 385 -8.01 5.24 7.87
CA TYR A 385 -7.41 6.21 6.97
C TYR A 385 -7.34 7.61 7.59
N GLU A 386 -8.35 8.04 8.35
CA GLU A 386 -8.34 9.29 9.11
C GLU A 386 -7.25 9.30 10.18
N LYS A 387 -7.07 8.20 10.92
CA LYS A 387 -5.97 8.08 11.89
C LYS A 387 -4.60 8.21 11.21
N VAL A 388 -4.41 7.55 10.07
CA VAL A 388 -3.17 7.64 9.30
C VAL A 388 -2.94 9.06 8.77
N ARG A 389 -3.97 9.70 8.22
CA ARG A 389 -3.89 11.09 7.74
C ARG A 389 -3.54 12.08 8.84
N ALA A 390 -4.04 11.88 10.06
CA ALA A 390 -3.77 12.74 11.20
C ALA A 390 -2.29 12.71 11.64
N LEU A 391 -1.54 11.66 11.27
CA LEU A 391 -0.10 11.56 11.55
C LEU A 391 0.77 12.39 10.59
N GLY A 392 0.23 12.85 9.46
CA GLY A 392 0.92 13.67 8.49
C GLY A 392 0.92 13.11 7.06
N PRO A 393 1.38 13.90 6.08
CA PRO A 393 1.36 13.51 4.67
C PRO A 393 2.35 12.39 4.34
N GLY A 394 2.01 11.56 3.34
CA GLY A 394 2.92 10.53 2.80
C GLY A 394 3.04 9.24 3.62
N ILE A 395 2.18 9.03 4.61
CA ILE A 395 2.11 7.81 5.43
C ILE A 395 1.09 6.86 4.78
N ALA A 396 1.55 5.73 4.23
CA ALA A 396 0.66 4.74 3.62
C ALA A 396 -0.20 4.03 4.68
N CYS A 397 -1.42 3.65 4.30
CA CYS A 397 -2.33 2.86 5.11
C CYS A 397 -2.33 1.42 4.59
N ILE A 398 -1.95 0.46 5.44
CA ILE A 398 -2.01 -0.96 5.12
C ILE A 398 -3.16 -1.56 5.91
N CYS A 399 -4.01 -2.36 5.28
CA CYS A 399 -5.14 -2.97 5.95
C CYS A 399 -5.38 -4.40 5.47
N ASP A 400 -5.50 -5.35 6.39
CA ASP A 400 -5.84 -6.73 6.04
C ASP A 400 -7.26 -7.10 6.48
N ALA A 401 -7.98 -7.75 5.57
CA ALA A 401 -9.19 -8.52 5.89
C ALA A 401 -8.81 -10.00 6.01
N GLN A 402 -9.30 -10.67 7.07
CA GLN A 402 -8.95 -12.06 7.35
C GLN A 402 -10.11 -13.06 7.21
N THR A 403 -11.30 -12.72 7.73
CA THR A 403 -12.40 -13.70 7.85
C THR A 403 -13.73 -13.22 7.30
N GLY A 404 -13.92 -11.91 7.10
CA GLY A 404 -15.22 -11.33 6.74
C GLY A 404 -15.79 -11.79 5.39
N PHE A 405 -14.96 -12.45 4.58
CA PHE A 405 -15.30 -13.02 3.28
C PHE A 405 -15.34 -14.56 3.26
N ARG A 406 -15.25 -15.23 4.41
CA ARG A 406 -15.40 -16.69 4.54
C ARG A 406 -16.82 -17.04 4.97
N PHE A 407 -17.25 -18.27 4.70
CA PHE A 407 -18.57 -18.72 5.18
C PHE A 407 -18.69 -18.56 6.69
N LYS A 408 -19.84 -18.05 7.14
CA LYS A 408 -20.13 -17.72 8.55
C LYS A 408 -19.11 -16.74 9.18
N ARG A 409 -18.27 -16.09 8.37
CA ARG A 409 -17.15 -15.24 8.81
C ARG A 409 -16.16 -15.98 9.71
N ASP A 410 -16.00 -17.30 9.50
CA ASP A 410 -15.09 -18.15 10.25
C ASP A 410 -13.83 -18.45 9.42
N ARG A 411 -12.65 -18.29 10.03
CA ARG A 411 -11.36 -18.58 9.41
C ARG A 411 -11.17 -20.06 9.02
N LYS A 412 -11.96 -20.95 9.63
CA LYS A 412 -11.96 -22.40 9.39
C LYS A 412 -12.74 -22.82 8.16
N GLU A 413 -13.62 -21.95 7.71
CA GLU A 413 -14.50 -22.24 6.60
C GLU A 413 -13.86 -21.78 5.28
N PRO A 414 -14.20 -22.39 4.14
CA PRO A 414 -13.74 -21.95 2.82
C PRO A 414 -14.05 -20.48 2.54
N ILE A 415 -13.34 -19.92 1.56
CA ILE A 415 -13.63 -18.59 1.05
C ILE A 415 -15.03 -18.60 0.42
N ASP A 416 -15.89 -17.67 0.84
CA ASP A 416 -17.20 -17.46 0.23
C ASP A 416 -17.04 -16.44 -0.90
N ALA A 417 -17.13 -16.95 -2.13
CA ALA A 417 -16.95 -16.18 -3.36
C ALA A 417 -17.83 -14.93 -3.45
N ASP A 418 -19.09 -15.02 -3.00
CA ASP A 418 -20.03 -13.90 -3.04
C ASP A 418 -19.65 -12.85 -1.98
N SER A 419 -19.36 -13.30 -0.75
CA SER A 419 -18.92 -12.42 0.33
C SER A 419 -17.60 -11.71 0.00
N LEU A 420 -16.63 -12.40 -0.63
CA LEU A 420 -15.38 -11.79 -1.09
C LEU A 420 -15.62 -10.76 -2.18
N GLY A 421 -16.47 -11.09 -3.17
CA GLY A 421 -16.84 -10.16 -4.25
C GLY A 421 -17.45 -8.87 -3.69
N LYS A 422 -18.42 -8.98 -2.78
CA LYS A 422 -19.08 -7.85 -2.12
C LYS A 422 -18.12 -7.04 -1.26
N LEU A 423 -17.20 -7.70 -0.54
CA LEU A 423 -16.18 -7.01 0.24
C LEU A 423 -15.29 -6.15 -0.68
N MET A 424 -14.73 -6.74 -1.73
CA MET A 424 -13.82 -6.02 -2.61
C MET A 424 -14.52 -4.92 -3.41
N GLN A 425 -15.79 -5.12 -3.76
CA GLN A 425 -16.62 -4.04 -4.31
C GLN A 425 -16.72 -2.86 -3.33
N ALA A 426 -17.08 -3.10 -2.07
CA ALA A 426 -17.20 -2.04 -1.06
C ALA A 426 -15.86 -1.33 -0.79
N VAL A 427 -14.75 -2.07 -0.80
CA VAL A 427 -13.39 -1.51 -0.66
C VAL A 427 -13.05 -0.59 -1.84
N TYR A 428 -13.37 -1.03 -3.07
CA TYR A 428 -13.11 -0.22 -4.26
C TYR A 428 -14.00 1.00 -4.35
N GLU A 429 -15.29 0.89 -4.02
CA GLU A 429 -16.22 2.02 -3.93
C GLU A 429 -15.72 3.07 -2.93
N TRP A 430 -15.23 2.63 -1.76
CA TRP A 430 -14.58 3.52 -0.79
C TRP A 430 -13.33 4.23 -1.37
N GLY A 431 -12.60 3.54 -2.26
CA GLY A 431 -11.42 4.06 -2.92
C GLY A 431 -11.66 5.03 -4.08
N MET A 432 -12.92 5.21 -4.50
CA MET A 432 -13.29 6.14 -5.57
C MET A 432 -13.26 7.59 -5.08
N PRO A 433 -13.03 8.57 -5.97
CA PRO A 433 -13.21 9.98 -5.63
C PRO A 433 -14.65 10.26 -5.18
N GLU A 434 -14.83 11.13 -4.19
CA GLU A 434 -16.16 11.61 -3.81
C GLU A 434 -16.82 12.24 -5.04
N GLN A 435 -18.04 11.80 -5.39
CA GLN A 435 -18.78 12.46 -6.45
C GLN A 435 -19.06 13.92 -6.03
N PRO A 436 -18.87 14.91 -6.91
CA PRO A 436 -19.32 16.26 -6.64
C PRO A 436 -20.80 16.20 -6.24
N GLN A 437 -21.15 16.77 -5.09
CA GLN A 437 -22.56 16.96 -4.75
C GLN A 437 -23.21 17.74 -5.89
N ALA A 438 -24.20 17.11 -6.52
CA ALA A 438 -24.89 17.62 -7.71
C ALA A 438 -25.68 18.90 -7.43
#